data_AF-A0A3B9FQ03-F1
#
_entry.id   AF-A0A3B9FQ03-F1
#
_cell.length_a   1.000
_cell.length_b   1.000
_cell.length_c   1.000
_cell.angle_alpha   90.00
_cell.angle_beta   90.00
_cell.angle_gamma   90.00
#
_symmetry.space_group_name_H-M   'P 1'
#
loop_
_entity.id
_entity.type
_entity.pdbx_description
1 polymer ?
#
loop_
_entity_poly.entity_id
_entity_poly.type
_entity_poly.pdbx_seq_one_letter_code
_entity_poly.pdbx_strand_id
1 'polypeptide(L)'
;MDIPEKPKVLGWFKVFCGFMGLFHLLLVPLPLVLFNQPGLDFSPDERFEVLFLSAISLPLSLLFWFGIVWDYKPWHWIYGIVLIGLTLTSCCCFPVSIPLLICWLKPEVKAHFNR
;
A
#
# COMPACT_ATOMS: atom_id res chain seq x y z
N MET A 1 6.05 -22.08 26.97
CA MET A 1 6.54 -21.21 25.89
C MET A 1 5.29 -20.54 25.35
N ASP A 2 4.92 -19.41 25.94
CA ASP A 2 3.68 -18.73 25.56
C ASP A 2 3.82 -18.25 24.13
N ILE A 3 2.91 -18.70 23.27
CA ILE A 3 2.83 -18.24 21.89
C ILE A 3 2.48 -16.75 22.00
N PRO A 4 3.37 -15.82 21.61
CA PRO A 4 3.05 -14.40 21.71
C PRO A 4 1.78 -14.16 20.90
N GLU A 5 0.75 -13.65 21.56
CA GLU A 5 -0.53 -13.36 20.93
C GLU A 5 -0.29 -12.50 19.69
N LYS A 6 -0.80 -12.92 18.53
CA LYS A 6 -0.55 -12.22 17.26
C LYS A 6 -0.98 -10.76 17.41
N PRO A 7 -0.10 -9.77 17.18
CA PRO A 7 -0.47 -8.38 17.36
C PRO A 7 -1.62 -8.02 16.42
N LYS A 8 -2.73 -7.49 16.96
CA LYS A 8 -3.93 -7.12 16.17
C LYS A 8 -3.62 -6.14 15.04
N VAL A 9 -2.57 -5.35 15.19
CA VAL A 9 -2.06 -4.42 14.16
C VAL A 9 -1.60 -5.12 12.89
N LEU A 10 -1.13 -6.38 12.93
CA LEU A 10 -0.83 -7.13 11.70
C LEU A 10 -2.10 -7.35 10.85
N GLY A 11 -3.24 -7.60 11.50
CA GLY A 11 -4.53 -7.70 10.81
C GLY A 11 -4.90 -6.38 10.12
N TRP A 12 -4.78 -5.25 10.84
CA TRP A 12 -5.02 -3.93 10.29
C TRP A 12 -4.06 -3.56 9.16
N PHE A 13 -2.79 -3.96 9.28
CA PHE A 13 -1.79 -3.80 8.23
C PHE A 13 -2.18 -4.57 6.96
N LYS A 14 -2.66 -5.82 7.09
CA LYS A 14 -3.15 -6.58 5.93
C LYS A 14 -4.38 -5.95 5.27
N VAL A 15 -5.32 -5.44 6.07
CA VAL A 15 -6.49 -4.71 5.56
C VAL A 15 -6.04 -3.45 4.81
N PHE A 16 -5.10 -2.71 5.39
CA PHE A 16 -4.50 -1.53 4.76
C PHE A 16 -3.78 -1.89 3.44
N CYS A 17 -2.95 -2.93 3.44
CA CYS A 17 -2.28 -3.43 2.24
C CYS A 17 -3.28 -3.91 1.18
N GLY A 18 -4.34 -4.62 1.56
CA GLY A 18 -5.39 -5.03 0.63
C GLY A 18 -6.12 -3.84 0.02
N PHE A 19 -6.49 -2.85 0.84
CA PHE A 19 -7.15 -1.63 0.38
C PHE A 19 -6.24 -0.83 -0.57
N MET A 20 -4.98 -0.59 -0.20
CA MET A 20 -4.03 0.15 -1.04
C MET A 20 -3.66 -0.62 -2.30
N GLY A 21 -3.50 -1.94 -2.21
CA GLY A 21 -3.26 -2.81 -3.36
C GLY A 21 -4.41 -2.75 -4.35
N LEU A 22 -5.65 -2.83 -3.86
CA LEU A 22 -6.85 -2.69 -4.69
C LEU A 22 -7.00 -1.29 -5.27
N PHE A 23 -6.76 -0.24 -4.48
CA PHE A 23 -6.80 1.14 -4.95
C PHE A 23 -5.86 1.36 -6.15
N HIS A 24 -4.60 0.96 -6.02
CA HIS A 24 -3.64 1.06 -7.13
C HIS A 24 -4.01 0.16 -8.30
N LEU A 25 -4.56 -1.04 -8.04
CA LEU A 25 -5.02 -1.94 -9.10
C LEU A 25 -6.16 -1.32 -9.93
N LEU A 26 -7.08 -0.59 -9.29
CA LEU A 26 -8.17 0.12 -9.96
C LEU A 26 -7.70 1.31 -10.80
N LEU A 27 -6.52 1.87 -10.51
CA LEU A 27 -5.92 2.92 -11.34
C LEU A 27 -5.29 2.38 -12.62
N VAL A 28 -4.92 1.10 -12.68
CA VAL A 28 -4.31 0.48 -13.87
C VAL A 28 -5.21 0.52 -15.12
N PRO A 29 -6.52 0.19 -15.07
CA PRO A 29 -7.39 0.29 -16.23
C PRO A 29 -7.86 1.72 -16.53
N LEU A 30 -7.51 2.72 -15.70
CA LEU A 30 -7.98 4.09 -15.86
C LEU A 30 -7.70 4.69 -17.25
N PRO A 31 -6.52 4.52 -17.88
CA PRO A 31 -6.29 5.02 -19.23
C PRO A 31 -7.24 4.40 -20.26
N LEU A 32 -7.56 3.11 -20.12
CA LEU A 32 -8.48 2.41 -21.02
C LEU A 32 -9.90 2.96 -20.89
N VAL A 33 -10.32 3.32 -19.67
CA VAL A 33 -11.65 3.91 -19.45
C VAL A 33 -11.70 5.33 -19.99
N LEU A 34 -10.71 6.15 -19.67
CA LEU A 34 -10.66 7.57 -20.02
C LEU A 34 -10.49 7.79 -21.53
N PHE A 35 -9.58 7.07 -22.20
CA PHE A 35 -9.32 7.25 -23.63
C PHE A 35 -10.45 6.74 -24.53
N ASN A 36 -11.38 5.95 -23.99
CA ASN A 36 -12.57 5.48 -24.70
C ASN A 36 -13.81 6.35 -24.43
N GLN A 37 -13.73 7.40 -23.60
CA GLN A 37 -14.87 8.28 -23.36
C GLN A 37 -15.07 9.24 -24.54
N PRO A 38 -16.27 9.28 -25.15
CA PRO A 38 -16.58 10.26 -26.19
C PRO A 38 -16.63 11.66 -25.57
N GLY A 39 -15.95 12.62 -26.19
CA GLY A 39 -15.94 14.03 -25.77
C GLY A 39 -14.87 14.41 -24.75
N LEU A 40 -13.98 13.48 -24.37
CA LEU A 40 -12.75 13.80 -23.64
C LEU A 40 -11.55 13.82 -24.61
N ASP A 41 -11.11 15.02 -24.94
CA ASP A 41 -9.89 15.22 -25.73
C ASP A 41 -8.70 15.44 -24.80
N PHE A 42 -7.78 14.48 -24.80
CA PHE A 42 -6.53 14.57 -24.03
C PHE A 42 -5.38 15.06 -24.90
N SER A 43 -4.72 16.11 -24.42
CA SER A 43 -3.43 16.56 -24.93
C SER A 43 -2.34 15.47 -24.78
N PRO A 44 -1.22 15.55 -25.51
CA PRO A 44 -0.11 14.62 -25.37
C PRO A 44 0.43 14.53 -23.93
N ASP A 45 0.48 15.65 -23.22
CA ASP A 45 1.00 15.74 -21.86
C ASP A 45 0.07 15.03 -20.86
N GLU A 46 -1.24 15.23 -20.97
CA GLU A 46 -2.24 14.53 -20.13
C GLU A 46 -2.25 13.02 -20.38
N ARG A 47 -2.09 12.60 -21.65
CA ARG A 47 -1.95 11.17 -21.98
C ARG A 47 -0.71 10.57 -21.33
N PHE A 48 0.40 11.29 -21.38
CA PHE A 48 1.64 10.87 -20.73
C PHE A 48 1.47 10.75 -19.22
N GLU A 49 0.86 11.74 -18.56
CA GLU A 49 0.61 11.72 -17.12
C GLU A 49 -0.26 10.52 -16.69
N VAL A 50 -1.38 10.29 -17.37
CA VAL A 50 -2.30 9.19 -17.07
C VAL A 50 -1.64 7.83 -17.31
N LEU A 51 -0.87 7.67 -18.39
CA LEU A 51 -0.13 6.44 -18.68
C LEU A 51 1.01 6.22 -17.67
N PHE A 52 1.72 7.27 -17.28
CA PHE A 52 2.79 7.21 -16.28
C PHE A 52 2.24 6.80 -14.91
N LEU A 53 1.14 7.41 -14.47
CA LEU A 53 0.44 7.06 -13.23
C LEU A 53 0.00 5.59 -13.26
N SER A 54 -0.61 5.15 -14.37
CA SER A 54 -1.02 3.75 -14.54
C SER A 54 0.18 2.79 -14.50
N ALA A 55 1.28 3.14 -15.16
CA ALA A 55 2.50 2.33 -15.21
C ALA A 55 3.14 2.14 -13.83
N ILE A 56 3.13 3.17 -12.97
CA ILE A 56 3.63 3.10 -11.59
C ILE A 56 2.63 2.41 -10.65
N SER A 57 1.33 2.53 -10.91
CA SER A 57 0.30 1.93 -10.08
C SER A 57 0.37 0.40 -10.06
N LEU A 58 0.77 -0.23 -11.17
CA LEU A 58 0.91 -1.68 -11.24
C LEU A 58 1.97 -2.25 -10.26
N PRO A 59 3.25 -1.84 -10.30
CA PRO A 59 4.24 -2.33 -9.35
C PRO A 59 3.91 -1.94 -7.90
N LEU A 60 3.33 -0.76 -7.65
CA LEU A 60 2.87 -0.38 -6.31
C LEU A 60 1.78 -1.32 -5.80
N SER A 61 0.79 -1.66 -6.63
CA SER A 61 -0.25 -2.63 -6.28
C SER A 61 0.39 -3.97 -5.88
N LEU A 62 1.32 -4.48 -6.68
CA LEU A 62 2.01 -5.75 -6.40
C LEU A 62 2.78 -5.71 -5.08
N LEU A 63 3.45 -4.60 -4.75
CA LEU A 63 4.11 -4.42 -3.46
C LEU A 63 3.10 -4.50 -2.31
N PHE A 64 1.98 -3.79 -2.40
CA PHE A 64 0.95 -3.87 -1.36
C PHE A 64 0.37 -5.28 -1.22
N TRP A 65 0.13 -6.00 -2.32
CA TRP A 65 -0.32 -7.39 -2.28
C TRP A 65 0.71 -8.32 -1.61
N PHE A 66 1.99 -8.11 -1.86
CA PHE A 66 3.08 -8.86 -1.23
C PHE A 66 3.11 -8.64 0.30
N GLY A 67 2.71 -7.45 0.75
CA GLY A 67 2.51 -7.13 2.17
C GLY A 67 1.53 -8.05 2.91
N ILE A 68 0.60 -8.71 2.20
CA ILE A 68 -0.43 -9.56 2.81
C ILE A 68 0.08 -10.97 3.11
N VAL A 69 1.06 -11.45 2.32
CA VAL A 69 1.43 -12.87 2.25
C VAL A 69 2.43 -13.29 3.35
N TRP A 70 3.23 -12.35 3.89
CA TRP A 70 4.33 -12.68 4.82
C TRP A 70 4.11 -12.20 6.25
N ASP A 71 3.97 -13.12 7.20
CA ASP A 71 3.73 -12.77 8.63
C ASP A 71 4.96 -12.86 9.53
N TYR A 72 6.03 -13.58 9.15
CA TYR A 72 7.02 -14.07 10.12
C TYR A 72 8.49 -13.78 9.80
N LYS A 73 8.78 -13.00 8.75
CA LYS A 73 10.17 -12.74 8.36
C LYS A 73 10.68 -11.44 9.00
N PRO A 74 11.90 -11.40 9.55
CA PRO A 74 12.43 -10.21 10.24
C PRO A 74 12.65 -8.99 9.33
N TRP A 75 12.71 -9.19 8.01
CA TRP A 75 12.75 -8.10 7.03
C TRP A 75 11.35 -7.51 6.77
N HIS A 76 10.28 -8.24 7.08
CA HIS A 76 8.91 -7.80 6.85
C HIS A 76 8.52 -6.62 7.77
N TRP A 77 9.15 -6.51 8.94
CA TRP A 77 8.98 -5.33 9.80
C TRP A 77 9.43 -4.04 9.10
N ILE A 78 10.60 -4.05 8.46
CA ILE A 78 11.11 -2.90 7.68
C ILE A 78 10.22 -2.69 6.46
N TYR A 79 9.82 -3.77 5.79
CA TYR A 79 8.93 -3.71 4.64
C TYR A 79 7.60 -3.01 4.96
N GLY A 80 6.98 -3.34 6.09
CA GLY A 80 5.76 -2.68 6.56
C GLY A 80 5.95 -1.19 6.80
N ILE A 81 7.07 -0.78 7.40
CA ILE A 81 7.42 0.65 7.56
C ILE A 81 7.52 1.35 6.22
N VAL A 82 8.18 0.72 5.23
CA VAL A 82 8.32 1.28 3.88
C VAL A 82 6.94 1.43 3.22
N LEU A 83 6.08 0.41 3.28
CA LEU A 83 4.74 0.47 2.69
C LEU A 83 3.86 1.54 3.35
N ILE A 84 3.89 1.66 4.68
CA ILE A 84 3.15 2.70 5.40
C ILE A 84 3.73 4.09 5.02
N GLY A 85 5.06 4.20 4.97
CA GLY A 85 5.76 5.43 4.57
C GLY A 85 5.44 5.89 3.15
N LEU A 86 5.30 4.97 2.20
CA LEU A 86 4.88 5.31 0.83
C LEU A 86 3.51 6.00 0.82
N THR A 87 2.58 5.62 1.69
CA THR A 87 1.28 6.29 1.77
C THR A 87 1.31 7.65 2.43
N LEU A 88 2.35 7.97 3.21
CA LEU A 88 2.59 9.30 3.77
C LEU A 88 3.07 10.32 2.71
N THR A 89 3.32 9.88 1.47
CA THR A 89 3.50 10.82 0.35
C THR A 89 2.18 11.42 -0.13
N SER A 90 1.05 10.80 0.23
CA SER A 90 -0.28 11.25 -0.14
C SER A 90 -1.04 11.76 1.10
N CYS A 91 -1.34 13.05 1.12
CA CYS A 91 -1.98 13.70 2.27
C CYS A 91 -3.32 13.07 2.66
N CYS A 92 -4.05 12.47 1.72
CA CYS A 92 -5.34 11.84 1.99
C CYS A 92 -5.24 10.58 2.86
N CYS A 93 -4.07 9.95 2.94
CA CYS A 93 -3.86 8.71 3.69
C CYS A 93 -3.39 8.94 5.13
N PHE A 94 -3.12 10.18 5.55
CA PHE A 94 -2.56 10.51 6.87
C PHE A 94 -3.41 10.00 8.05
N PRO A 95 -4.76 10.14 8.02
CA PRO A 95 -5.59 9.69 9.14
C PRO A 95 -5.48 8.19 9.45
N VAL A 96 -5.10 7.37 8.45
CA VAL A 96 -4.99 5.91 8.59
C VAL A 96 -3.53 5.48 8.76
N SER A 97 -2.63 6.04 7.96
CA SER A 97 -1.22 5.66 7.95
C SER A 97 -0.47 6.08 9.22
N ILE A 98 -0.78 7.25 9.81
CA ILE A 98 -0.12 7.72 11.03
C ILE A 98 -0.44 6.81 12.22
N PRO A 99 -1.72 6.51 12.56
CA PRO A 99 -2.02 5.57 13.65
C PRO A 99 -1.44 4.17 13.41
N LEU A 100 -1.49 3.69 12.16
CA LEU A 100 -0.94 2.39 11.80
C LEU A 100 0.57 2.33 12.03
N LEU A 101 1.31 3.39 11.65
CA LEU A 101 2.74 3.50 11.89
C LEU A 101 3.07 3.53 13.39
N ILE A 102 2.33 4.31 14.18
CA ILE A 102 2.52 4.38 15.63
C ILE A 102 2.33 2.99 16.26
N CYS A 103 1.28 2.26 15.86
CA CYS A 103 1.05 0.90 16.33
C CYS A 103 2.11 -0.09 15.83
N TRP A 104 2.64 0.08 14.63
CA TRP A 104 3.68 -0.78 14.03
C TRP A 104 5.05 -0.63 14.72
N LEU A 105 5.35 0.57 15.23
CA LEU A 105 6.60 0.86 15.94
C LEU A 105 6.61 0.37 17.39
N LYS A 106 5.49 -0.13 17.92
CA LYS A 106 5.42 -0.66 19.28
C LYS A 106 6.37 -1.87 19.46
N PRO A 107 6.97 -2.03 20.65
CA PRO A 107 7.91 -3.12 20.93
C PRO A 107 7.29 -4.51 20.74
N GLU A 108 5.98 -4.64 20.94
CA GLU A 108 5.22 -5.88 20.71
C GLU A 108 5.34 -6.37 19.26
N VAL A 109 5.18 -5.47 18.29
CA VAL A 109 5.29 -5.79 16.85
C VAL A 109 6.74 -6.05 16.48
N LYS A 110 7.66 -5.26 17.04
CA LYS A 110 9.10 -5.42 16.83
C LYS A 110 9.56 -6.82 17.27
N ALA A 111 9.16 -7.24 18.47
CA ALA A 111 9.45 -8.56 19.04
C ALA A 111 8.85 -9.69 18.19
N HIS A 112 7.63 -9.51 17.63
CA HIS A 112 7.01 -10.50 16.74
C HIS A 112 7.87 -10.82 15.51
N PHE A 113 8.61 -9.83 15.00
CA PHE A 113 9.51 -9.97 13.86
C PHE A 113 10.98 -10.22 14.25
N ASN A 114 11.29 -10.55 15.50
CA ASN A 114 12.66 -10.68 16.01
C ASN A 114 13.53 -9.42 15.79
N ARG A 115 12.97 -8.23 16.05
CA ARG A 115 13.61 -6.92 15.85
C ARG A 115 13.64 -6.07 17.13
#